data_AF-A0A317GYB8-F1
#
_entry.id   AF-A0A317GYB8-F1
#
_cell.length_a   1.000
_cell.length_b   1.000
_cell.length_c   1.000
_cell.angle_alpha   90.00
_cell.angle_beta   90.00
_cell.angle_gamma   90.00
#
_symmetry.space_group_name_H-M   'P 1'
#
loop_
_entity.id
_entity.type
_entity.pdbx_description
1 polymer ?
#
loop_
_entity_poly.entity_id
_entity_poly.type
_entity_poly.pdbx_seq_one_letter_code
_entity_poly.pdbx_strand_id
1 'polypeptide(L)'
;FLPQLVERTTVLVQVVQVRGYDLTLPRWWQTPYWFRYIGRVVGVLPIVTIPLLVNALRNTSVLAMVVDARAFGAYPRRTSLHVHRITVADVIGWLLLIALTAAVIILNVLHIANRQV
;
A
#
# COMPACT_ATOMS: atom_id res chain seq x y z
N PHE A 1 11.68 1.47 -0.90
CA PHE A 1 11.61 0.13 -0.25
C PHE A 1 10.51 -0.75 -0.80
N LEU A 2 9.25 -0.28 -0.86
CA LEU A 2 8.14 -1.06 -1.44
C LEU A 2 8.43 -1.69 -2.82
N PRO A 3 8.92 -0.95 -3.85
CA PRO A 3 9.20 -1.57 -5.15
C PRO A 3 10.25 -2.69 -5.05
N GLN A 4 11.32 -2.48 -4.28
CA GLN A 4 12.37 -3.48 -4.05
C GLN A 4 11.85 -4.71 -3.29
N LEU A 5 10.92 -4.53 -2.35
CA LEU A 5 10.30 -5.65 -1.64
C LEU A 5 9.40 -6.47 -2.57
N VAL A 6 8.65 -5.81 -3.45
CA VAL A 6 7.80 -6.49 -4.45
C VAL A 6 8.67 -7.32 -5.40
N GLU A 7 9.74 -6.74 -5.95
CA GLU A 7 10.68 -7.45 -6.82
C GLU A 7 11.32 -8.67 -6.14
N ARG A 8 11.74 -8.52 -4.88
CA ARG A 8 12.28 -9.65 -4.11
C ARG A 8 11.23 -10.72 -3.85
N THR A 9 9.99 -10.31 -3.61
CA THR A 9 8.87 -11.23 -3.39
C THR A 9 8.57 -12.03 -4.66
N THR A 10 8.55 -11.41 -5.84
CA THR A 10 8.33 -12.13 -7.11
C THR A 10 9.44 -13.12 -7.41
N VAL A 11 10.70 -12.76 -7.16
CA VAL A 11 11.84 -13.68 -7.28
C VAL A 11 11.71 -14.86 -6.31
N LEU A 12 11.33 -14.61 -5.05
CA LEU A 12 11.13 -15.69 -4.08
C LEU A 12 9.96 -16.61 -4.46
N VAL A 13 8.89 -16.06 -5.02
CA VAL A 13 7.78 -16.85 -5.56
C VAL A 13 8.27 -17.75 -6.71
N GLN A 14 9.10 -17.24 -7.62
CA GLN A 14 9.70 -18.05 -8.68
C GLN A 14 10.61 -19.15 -8.12
N VAL A 15 11.44 -18.86 -7.13
CA VAL A 15 12.30 -19.86 -6.47
C VAL A 15 11.46 -20.95 -5.81
N VAL A 16 10.36 -20.58 -5.17
CA VAL A 16 9.40 -21.53 -4.57
C VAL A 16 8.75 -22.40 -5.64
N GLN A 17 8.36 -21.83 -6.78
CA GLN A 17 7.83 -22.59 -7.91
C GLN A 17 8.85 -23.57 -8.49
N VAL A 18 10.12 -23.17 -8.64
CA VAL A 18 11.21 -24.05 -9.09
C VAL A 18 11.48 -25.18 -8.09
N ARG A 19 11.25 -24.96 -6.80
CA ARG A 19 11.32 -26.01 -5.76
C ARG A 19 10.15 -27.01 -5.81
N GLY A 20 9.22 -26.86 -6.77
CA GLY A 20 8.10 -27.78 -6.97
C GLY A 20 6.84 -27.41 -6.17
N TYR A 21 6.80 -26.23 -5.55
CA TYR A 21 5.58 -25.76 -4.91
C TYR A 21 4.64 -25.13 -5.95
N ASP A 22 3.52 -25.82 -6.20
CA ASP A 22 2.47 -25.29 -7.04
C ASP A 22 1.52 -24.38 -6.24
N LEU A 23 1.57 -23.08 -6.54
CA LEU A 23 0.75 -22.01 -5.95
C LEU A 23 -0.48 -21.67 -6.80
N THR A 24 -0.90 -22.55 -7.72
CA THR A 24 -2.12 -22.37 -8.53
C THR A 24 -3.35 -22.13 -7.66
N LEU A 25 -4.07 -21.05 -7.93
CA LEU A 25 -5.29 -20.69 -7.23
C LEU A 25 -6.43 -21.64 -7.66
N PRO A 26 -7.14 -22.29 -6.71
CA PRO A 26 -8.34 -23.05 -7.04
C PRO A 26 -9.46 -22.10 -7.50
N ARG A 27 -10.32 -22.57 -8.41
CA ARG A 27 -11.52 -21.80 -8.82
C ARG A 27 -12.45 -21.65 -7.62
N TRP A 28 -13.15 -20.51 -7.52
CA TRP A 28 -13.96 -20.18 -6.35
C TRP A 28 -15.04 -21.21 -6.00
N TRP A 29 -15.60 -21.91 -6.99
CA TRP A 29 -16.59 -22.98 -6.80
C TRP A 29 -16.02 -24.31 -6.25
N GLN A 30 -14.70 -24.48 -6.19
CA GLN A 30 -14.04 -25.72 -5.79
C GLN A 30 -13.73 -25.75 -4.28
N THR A 31 -14.77 -25.66 -3.44
CA THR A 31 -14.67 -25.60 -1.97
C THR A 31 -13.81 -26.67 -1.29
N PRO A 32 -13.78 -27.97 -1.69
CA PRO A 32 -12.93 -28.96 -1.00
C PRO A 32 -11.43 -28.77 -1.29
N TYR A 33 -11.08 -28.14 -2.41
CA TYR A 33 -9.68 -27.89 -2.79
C TYR A 33 -9.07 -26.69 -2.06
N TRP A 34 -9.92 -25.81 -1.50
CA TRP A 34 -9.48 -24.64 -0.72
C TRP A 34 -8.74 -25.03 0.56
N PHE A 35 -9.20 -26.04 1.31
CA PHE A 35 -8.50 -26.51 2.52
C PHE A 35 -7.08 -27.01 2.21
N ARG A 36 -6.95 -27.78 1.13
CA ARG A 36 -5.64 -28.28 0.67
C ARG A 36 -4.74 -27.16 0.14
N TYR A 37 -5.31 -26.15 -0.50
CA TYR A 37 -4.59 -24.95 -0.93
C TYR A 37 -4.05 -24.15 0.25
N ILE A 38 -4.85 -23.91 1.30
CA ILE A 38 -4.41 -23.20 2.50
C ILE A 38 -3.23 -23.94 3.16
N GLY A 39 -3.31 -25.26 3.31
CA GLY A 39 -2.21 -26.06 3.85
C GLY A 39 -0.90 -25.92 3.06
N ARG A 40 -0.98 -25.89 1.71
CA ARG A 40 0.17 -25.64 0.84
C ARG A 40 0.74 -24.23 1.04
N VAL A 41 -0.11 -23.21 1.07
CA VAL A 41 0.30 -21.81 1.25
C VAL A 41 0.98 -21.60 2.60
N VAL A 42 0.43 -22.17 3.68
CA VAL A 42 1.02 -22.08 5.03
C VAL A 42 2.41 -22.73 5.07
N GLY A 43 2.61 -23.85 4.36
CA GLY A 43 3.93 -24.51 4.27
C GLY A 43 4.98 -23.69 3.51
N VAL A 44 4.56 -22.89 2.53
CA VAL A 44 5.44 -22.01 1.74
C VAL A 44 5.77 -20.72 2.48
N LEU A 45 4.87 -20.25 3.34
CA LEU A 45 4.99 -18.99 4.07
C LEU A 45 6.35 -18.81 4.77
N PRO A 46 6.87 -19.75 5.59
CA PRO A 46 8.18 -19.58 6.22
C PRO A 46 9.34 -19.49 5.22
N ILE A 47 9.25 -20.20 4.08
CA ILE A 47 10.30 -20.21 3.04
C ILE A 47 10.44 -18.83 2.39
N VAL A 48 9.34 -18.08 2.26
CA VAL A 48 9.33 -16.73 1.66
C VAL A 48 9.55 -15.65 2.71
N THR A 49 8.87 -15.74 3.84
CA THR A 49 8.86 -14.68 4.87
C THR A 49 10.18 -14.56 5.60
N ILE A 50 10.84 -15.68 5.95
CA ILE A 50 12.13 -15.63 6.65
C ILE A 50 13.20 -14.87 5.84
N PRO A 51 13.48 -15.20 4.57
CA PRO A 51 14.47 -14.47 3.80
C PRO A 51 14.07 -13.02 3.53
N LEU A 52 12.78 -12.72 3.32
CA LEU A 52 12.32 -11.33 3.21
C LEU A 52 12.57 -10.53 4.49
N LEU A 53 12.27 -11.12 5.65
CA LEU A 53 12.43 -10.47 6.94
C LEU A 53 13.91 -10.25 7.28
N VAL A 54 14.76 -11.26 7.10
CA VAL A 54 16.21 -11.15 7.31
C VAL A 54 16.80 -10.07 6.40
N ASN A 55 16.39 -10.04 5.14
CA ASN A 55 16.84 -9.05 4.18
C ASN A 55 16.32 -7.63 4.51
N ALA A 56 15.09 -7.50 5.01
CA ALA A 56 14.54 -6.24 5.49
C ALA A 56 15.31 -5.73 6.71
N LEU A 57 15.59 -6.58 7.70
CA LEU A 57 16.39 -6.23 8.87
C LEU A 57 17.81 -5.76 8.48
N ARG A 58 18.47 -6.51 7.58
CA ARG A 58 19.79 -6.13 7.05
C ARG A 58 19.74 -4.80 6.28
N ASN A 59 18.74 -4.58 5.45
CA ASN A 59 18.60 -3.31 4.74
C ASN A 59 18.38 -2.15 5.73
N THR A 60 17.54 -2.34 6.73
CA THR A 60 17.25 -1.32 7.76
C THR A 60 18.50 -0.98 8.57
N SER A 61 19.32 -1.96 8.96
CA SER A 61 20.54 -1.67 9.71
C SER A 61 21.57 -0.89 8.87
N VAL A 62 21.73 -1.24 7.59
CA VAL A 62 22.60 -0.48 6.68
C VAL A 62 22.06 0.93 6.47
N LEU A 63 20.75 1.10 6.29
CA LEU A 63 20.14 2.42 6.16
C LEU A 63 20.28 3.26 7.40
N ALA A 64 20.10 2.68 8.60
CA ALA A 64 20.30 3.37 9.85
C ALA A 64 21.73 3.90 9.95
N MET A 65 22.73 3.06 9.64
CA MET A 65 24.14 3.47 9.61
C MET A 65 24.41 4.60 8.61
N VAL A 66 23.82 4.54 7.41
CA VAL A 66 23.96 5.61 6.39
C VAL A 66 23.26 6.91 6.83
N VAL A 67 22.12 6.80 7.50
CA VAL A 67 21.36 7.93 8.06
C VAL A 67 22.20 8.60 9.16
N ASP A 68 22.78 7.82 10.06
CA ASP A 68 23.65 8.31 11.12
C ASP A 68 24.93 8.95 10.55
N ALA A 69 25.56 8.32 9.56
CA ALA A 69 26.74 8.86 8.88
C ALA A 69 26.47 10.19 8.14
N ARG A 70 25.23 10.41 7.69
CA ARG A 70 24.77 11.67 7.09
C ARG A 70 24.29 12.69 8.12
N ALA A 71 24.50 12.44 9.41
CA ALA A 71 24.09 13.29 10.52
C ALA A 71 22.58 13.61 10.52
N PHE A 72 21.75 12.67 10.06
CA PHE A 72 20.30 12.84 10.11
C PHE A 72 19.83 12.87 11.57
N GLY A 73 19.50 14.07 12.06
CA GLY A 73 19.11 14.29 13.47
C GLY A 73 20.07 15.16 14.25
N ALA A 74 21.18 15.63 13.65
CA ALA A 74 22.10 16.57 14.30
C ALA A 74 21.46 17.93 14.62
N TYR A 75 20.38 18.31 13.93
CA TYR A 75 19.66 19.56 14.17
C TYR A 75 18.20 19.29 14.59
N PRO A 76 17.67 20.02 15.59
CA PRO A 76 16.31 19.84 16.10
C PRO A 76 15.23 20.30 15.12
N ARG A 77 15.55 21.22 14.20
CA ARG A 77 14.65 21.64 13.11
C ARG A 77 15.15 21.09 11.78
N ARG A 78 14.32 20.26 11.14
CA ARG A 78 14.59 19.71 9.80
C ARG A 78 13.98 20.61 8.72
N THR A 79 14.70 20.81 7.63
CA THR A 79 14.17 21.42 6.39
C THR A 79 13.62 20.33 5.47
N SER A 80 12.49 20.59 4.79
CA SER A 80 11.98 19.67 3.78
C SER A 80 12.69 19.90 2.45
N LEU A 81 13.25 18.85 1.85
CA LEU A 81 13.79 18.90 0.48
C LEU A 81 12.67 19.07 -0.55
N HIS A 82 11.54 18.40 -0.32
CA HIS A 82 10.40 18.43 -1.23
C HIS A 82 9.32 19.35 -0.66
N VAL A 83 9.14 20.49 -1.32
CA VAL A 83 8.08 21.46 -0.99
C VAL A 83 6.92 21.18 -1.94
N HIS A 84 5.79 20.73 -1.40
CA HIS A 84 4.56 20.61 -2.16
C HIS A 84 4.06 22.03 -2.46
N ARG A 85 4.05 22.38 -3.75
CA ARG A 85 3.53 23.68 -4.21
C ARG A 85 2.05 23.50 -4.53
N ILE A 86 1.23 24.40 -4.02
CA ILE A 86 -0.18 24.48 -4.41
C ILE A 86 -0.22 24.83 -5.90
N THR A 87 -0.89 24.00 -6.67
CA THR A 87 -1.07 24.21 -8.10
C THR A 87 -2.45 24.79 -8.39
N VAL A 88 -2.62 25.41 -9.56
CA VAL A 88 -3.92 25.93 -10.01
C VAL A 88 -4.97 24.79 -10.08
N ALA A 89 -4.52 23.56 -10.37
CA ALA A 89 -5.37 22.38 -10.36
C ALA A 89 -5.99 22.10 -8.97
N ASP A 90 -5.24 22.31 -7.89
CA ASP A 90 -5.76 22.16 -6.53
C ASP A 90 -6.85 23.19 -6.26
N VAL A 91 -6.65 24.44 -6.68
CA VAL A 91 -7.64 25.52 -6.51
C VAL A 91 -8.94 25.22 -7.26
N ILE A 92 -8.85 24.75 -8.51
CA ILE A 92 -10.02 24.36 -9.30
C ILE A 92 -10.71 23.16 -8.64
N GLY A 93 -9.95 22.17 -8.17
CA GLY A 93 -10.48 21.01 -7.45
C GLY A 93 -11.27 21.40 -6.21
N TRP A 94 -10.73 22.32 -5.40
CA TRP A 94 -11.41 22.87 -4.23
C TRP A 94 -12.69 23.62 -4.59
N LEU A 95 -12.65 24.45 -5.62
CA LEU A 95 -13.81 25.22 -6.07
C LEU A 95 -14.93 24.28 -6.53
N LEU A 96 -14.61 23.27 -7.34
CA LEU A 96 -15.57 22.28 -7.83
C LEU A 96 -16.19 21.48 -6.68
N LEU A 97 -15.38 21.08 -5.69
CA LEU A 97 -15.86 20.38 -4.49
C LEU A 97 -16.84 21.23 -3.68
N ILE A 98 -16.54 22.52 -3.49
CA ILE A 98 -17.45 23.45 -2.82
C ILE A 98 -18.75 23.60 -3.63
N ALA A 99 -18.65 23.77 -4.94
CA ALA A 99 -19.81 23.93 -5.82
C ALA A 99 -20.72 22.69 -5.80
N LEU A 100 -20.15 21.48 -5.87
CA LEU A 100 -20.90 20.23 -5.76
C LEU A 100 -21.58 20.09 -4.40
N THR A 101 -20.86 20.39 -3.32
CA THR A 101 -21.41 20.28 -1.97
C THR A 101 -22.56 21.27 -1.77
N ALA A 102 -22.40 22.51 -2.23
CA ALA A 102 -23.46 23.51 -2.21
C ALA A 102 -24.68 23.07 -3.05
N ALA A 103 -24.47 22.52 -4.24
CA ALA A 103 -25.55 22.02 -5.09
C ALA A 103 -26.35 20.89 -4.40
N VAL A 104 -25.68 19.95 -3.75
CA VAL A 104 -26.35 18.87 -2.99
C VAL A 104 -27.18 19.44 -1.84
N ILE A 105 -26.64 20.40 -1.09
CA ILE A 105 -27.37 21.05 0.03
C ILE A 105 -28.61 21.78 -0.50
N ILE A 106 -28.49 22.56 -1.58
CA ILE A 106 -29.59 23.30 -2.17
C ILE A 106 -30.69 22.35 -2.66
N LEU A 107 -30.31 21.27 -3.36
CA LEU A 107 -31.27 20.25 -3.81
C LEU A 107 -31.96 19.56 -2.64
N ASN A 108 -31.24 19.26 -1.57
CA ASN A 108 -31.80 18.63 -0.37
C ASN A 108 -32.81 19.56 0.33
N VAL A 109 -32.46 20.84 0.52
CA VAL A 109 -33.36 21.84 1.11
C VAL A 109 -34.60 22.07 0.27
N LEU A 110 -34.45 22.23 -1.06
CA LEU A 110 -35.58 22.37 -1.98
C LEU A 110 -36.48 21.13 -1.99
N HIS A 111 -35.88 19.94 -1.93
CA HIS A 111 -36.66 18.69 -1.88
C HIS A 111 -37.44 18.55 -0.56
N ILE A 112 -36.87 18.95 0.58
CA ILE A 112 -37.56 18.97 1.87
C ILE A 112 -38.70 20.01 1.86
N ALA A 113 -38.45 21.21 1.33
CA ALA A 113 -39.45 22.27 1.23
C ALA A 113 -40.65 21.88 0.35
N ASN A 114 -40.39 21.18 -0.77
CA ASN A 114 -41.44 20.70 -1.68
C ASN A 114 -42.29 19.55 -1.10
N ARG A 115 -41.88 18.93 0.02
CA ARG A 115 -42.61 17.82 0.66
C ARG A 115 -43.60 18.28 1.74
N GLN A 116 -43.54 19.55 2.14
CA GLN A 116 -44.41 20.11 3.20
C GLN A 116 -45.59 20.94 2.67
N VAL A 117 -45.73 21.08 1.35
CA VAL A 117 -46.92 21.64 0.66
C VAL A 117 -47.81 20.51 0.21
#